data_AF-A0A813IZ97-F1
#
_entry.id   AF-A0A813IZ97-F1
#
_cell.length_a   1.000
_cell.length_b   1.000
_cell.length_c   1.000
_cell.angle_alpha   90.00
_cell.angle_beta   90.00
_cell.angle_gamma   90.00
#
_symmetry.space_group_name_H-M   'P 1'
#
loop_
_entity.id
_entity.type
_entity.pdbx_description
1 polymer ?
#
loop_
_entity_poly.entity_id
_entity_poly.type
_entity_poly.pdbx_seq_one_letter_code
_entity_poly.pdbx_strand_id
1 'polypeptide(L)'
;MGVAGQALEDIAWAQAFQRPEPRSPALFVHVGPSQLCKTCGLKSPIVSVASECSSCWLHSTGNWDAGFANLALLKGGMAFVQELLLQRTAPFGPQKAEFSTTADESGADQRDQLGKTSPRCDSSGLAVIWDALDPGCAWRTQALRIEFPDLCVFVELHDEASLHQLLSETGLSSIRHRICRAGALSAVLASGVFIANCEEHPKVLVFELLYRRTLRLPSWRALERLHSRYFRPLAQLRGHEAVAATGPQLCQPYEPCEGWWQKQAALQLIAESLEKECFAIVDGFLPAKELQTLQEVASMLFKEKHMRAGIEEQSGGYGGYWGDGNEGDFQNKEGLDRKWTMEGDFRAWVPDDDVRASRSLQLLTRASDSLIRALKDEGKGQLGLSASVTQRIRRIHFREHTMVSCYPGATRARYLRHCDTGRQAALTAILYLNKEWGSSDGGQLRLYEKGFHNTQVRLDVLPIANRLLLFWATEECPHEVLPTSRDRLAMTIWYRDSWDLSQHESSLLKHAAEQVACAAHESTVKRGGGADLRIGIRNRSQIQFGPTRS
;
A
#
# COMPACT_ATOMS: atom_id res chain seq x y z
N MET A 1 5.46 51.22 -53.19
CA MET A 1 5.89 52.51 -52.59
C MET A 1 6.18 52.21 -51.13
N GLY A 2 7.41 51.85 -50.73
CA GLY A 2 8.56 52.75 -50.54
C GLY A 2 8.42 53.42 -49.17
N VAL A 3 9.39 53.50 -48.25
CA VAL A 3 10.85 53.61 -48.37
C VAL A 3 11.48 53.45 -46.95
N ALA A 4 12.71 52.91 -46.91
CA ALA A 4 13.85 53.11 -45.98
C ALA A 4 13.75 52.72 -44.48
N GLY A 5 14.84 52.29 -43.82
CA GLY A 5 16.26 52.47 -44.16
C GLY A 5 17.21 51.44 -43.54
N GLN A 6 18.39 51.37 -44.15
CA GLN A 6 19.54 50.48 -43.94
C GLN A 6 20.41 50.87 -42.73
N ALA A 7 21.12 49.88 -42.16
CA ALA A 7 22.57 49.83 -41.91
C ALA A 7 22.86 48.58 -41.05
N LEU A 8 23.39 47.47 -41.59
CA LEU A 8 24.82 47.13 -41.70
C LEU A 8 25.61 47.39 -40.40
N GLU A 9 25.90 46.31 -39.67
CA GLU A 9 27.27 45.96 -39.28
C GLU A 9 27.37 44.48 -38.87
N ASP A 10 28.44 43.86 -39.38
CA ASP A 10 28.76 42.44 -39.41
C ASP A 10 29.33 41.90 -38.09
N ILE A 11 29.30 40.56 -37.94
CA ILE A 11 30.45 39.66 -37.66
C ILE A 11 30.03 38.45 -36.79
N ALA A 12 29.99 37.29 -37.48
CA ALA A 12 30.33 35.93 -37.06
C ALA A 12 29.68 35.29 -35.82
N TRP A 13 28.79 34.30 -36.03
CA TRP A 13 28.79 32.99 -35.33
C TRP A 13 27.94 31.89 -36.03
N ALA A 14 27.80 31.93 -37.37
CA ALA A 14 26.95 30.98 -38.12
C ALA A 14 27.72 29.77 -38.72
N GLN A 15 28.68 29.18 -37.98
CA GLN A 15 29.46 28.02 -38.48
C GLN A 15 29.70 26.88 -37.47
N ALA A 16 28.84 26.70 -36.47
CA ALA A 16 28.90 25.50 -35.65
C ALA A 16 27.50 25.11 -35.17
N PHE A 17 26.75 24.33 -35.96
CA PHE A 17 25.76 23.34 -35.50
C PHE A 17 25.24 22.56 -36.72
N GLN A 18 26.15 21.95 -37.49
CA GLN A 18 25.80 20.70 -38.15
C GLN A 18 25.62 19.68 -37.02
N ARG A 19 24.39 19.17 -36.88
CA ARG A 19 24.03 18.13 -35.92
C ARG A 19 25.02 16.96 -36.08
N PRO A 20 25.71 16.51 -35.02
CA PRO A 20 26.20 15.15 -35.05
C PRO A 20 24.95 14.27 -35.00
N GLU A 21 24.72 13.47 -36.04
CA GLU A 21 23.87 12.30 -35.88
C GLU A 21 24.39 11.52 -34.66
N PRO A 22 23.51 11.03 -33.76
CA PRO A 22 23.95 10.14 -32.73
C PRO A 22 24.39 8.84 -33.42
N ARG A 23 25.70 8.72 -33.66
CA ARG A 23 26.34 7.42 -33.79
C ARG A 23 26.27 6.78 -32.41
N SER A 24 25.12 6.23 -32.04
CA SER A 24 25.10 5.09 -31.15
C SER A 24 26.07 4.07 -31.76
N PRO A 25 27.11 3.61 -31.06
CA PRO A 25 27.77 2.40 -31.50
C PRO A 25 26.67 1.35 -31.51
N ALA A 26 26.28 0.89 -32.69
CA ALA A 26 25.59 -0.38 -32.81
C ALA A 26 26.56 -1.42 -32.27
N LEU A 27 26.51 -1.64 -30.95
CA LEU A 27 27.06 -2.82 -30.32
C LEU A 27 26.26 -3.96 -30.92
N PHE A 28 26.80 -4.55 -31.98
CA PHE A 28 26.29 -5.81 -32.50
C PHE A 28 26.42 -6.83 -31.38
N VAL A 29 25.28 -7.20 -30.80
CA VAL A 29 25.16 -8.26 -29.81
C VAL A 29 25.41 -9.57 -30.54
N HIS A 30 26.57 -10.19 -30.32
CA HIS A 30 26.72 -11.60 -30.60
C HIS A 30 25.92 -12.37 -29.55
N VAL A 31 24.78 -12.93 -29.96
CA VAL A 31 24.07 -13.96 -29.19
C VAL A 31 24.94 -15.21 -29.20
N GLY A 32 25.89 -15.30 -28.28
CA GLY A 32 26.67 -16.51 -28.06
C GLY A 32 25.79 -17.57 -27.38
N PRO A 33 25.87 -18.86 -27.77
CA PRO A 33 25.18 -19.92 -27.03
C PRO A 33 25.71 -19.95 -25.59
N SER A 34 24.85 -20.18 -24.59
CA SER A 34 25.26 -20.25 -23.18
C SER A 34 26.45 -21.19 -23.02
N GLN A 35 27.56 -20.66 -22.50
CA GLN A 35 28.84 -21.38 -22.38
C GLN A 35 29.09 -21.78 -20.94
N LEU A 36 29.81 -22.88 -20.73
CA LEU A 36 30.29 -23.26 -19.40
C LEU A 36 31.34 -22.25 -18.95
N CYS A 37 31.04 -21.46 -17.91
CA CYS A 37 31.97 -20.49 -17.36
C CYS A 37 33.16 -21.20 -16.71
N LYS A 38 34.37 -20.79 -17.06
CA LYS A 38 35.60 -21.34 -16.48
C LYS A 38 35.82 -20.91 -15.02
N THR A 39 35.22 -19.81 -14.59
CA THR A 39 35.39 -19.23 -13.24
C THR A 39 34.42 -19.84 -12.23
N CYS A 40 33.13 -19.86 -12.54
CA CYS A 40 32.10 -20.36 -11.61
C CYS A 40 31.53 -21.73 -11.99
N GLY A 41 31.88 -22.28 -13.16
CA GLY A 41 31.37 -23.57 -13.64
C GLY A 41 29.90 -23.55 -14.09
N LEU A 42 29.22 -22.40 -14.06
CA LEU A 42 27.82 -22.29 -14.48
C LEU A 42 27.72 -22.15 -16.00
N LYS A 43 26.70 -22.79 -16.59
CA LYS A 43 26.35 -22.58 -18.01
C LYS A 43 25.42 -21.38 -18.10
N SER A 44 25.90 -20.25 -18.60
CA SER A 44 25.10 -19.03 -18.71
C SER A 44 25.56 -18.17 -19.90
N PRO A 45 24.74 -17.20 -20.36
CA PRO A 45 25.17 -16.27 -21.39
C PRO A 45 26.31 -15.37 -20.88
N ILE A 46 27.07 -14.85 -21.85
CA ILE A 46 28.12 -13.86 -21.60
C ILE A 46 27.47 -12.47 -21.60
N VAL A 47 27.71 -11.71 -20.54
CA VAL A 47 27.26 -10.32 -20.43
C VAL A 47 28.01 -9.48 -21.45
N SER A 48 27.25 -8.86 -22.35
CA SER A 48 27.78 -8.15 -23.52
C SER A 48 28.75 -7.02 -23.16
N VAL A 49 28.59 -6.39 -21.99
CA VAL A 49 29.43 -5.27 -21.54
C VAL A 49 30.75 -5.67 -20.87
N ALA A 50 30.87 -6.92 -20.42
CA ALA A 50 32.02 -7.36 -19.62
C ALA A 50 32.75 -8.57 -20.20
N SER A 51 32.16 -9.26 -21.19
CA SER A 51 32.70 -10.52 -21.71
C SER A 51 32.87 -11.61 -20.62
N GLU A 52 32.14 -11.49 -19.52
CA GLU A 52 32.09 -12.42 -18.40
C GLU A 52 30.75 -13.15 -18.39
N CYS A 53 30.66 -14.31 -17.72
CA CYS A 53 29.35 -14.96 -17.56
C CYS A 53 28.43 -14.10 -16.67
N SER A 54 27.12 -14.18 -16.91
CA SER A 54 26.11 -13.40 -16.18
C SER A 54 26.20 -13.47 -14.65
N SER A 55 26.49 -14.66 -14.11
CA SER A 55 26.65 -14.84 -12.66
C SER A 55 27.91 -14.17 -12.11
N CYS A 56 29.09 -14.42 -12.71
CA CYS A 56 30.34 -13.82 -12.26
C CYS A 56 30.29 -12.29 -12.34
N TRP A 57 29.73 -11.77 -13.44
CA TRP A 57 29.63 -10.34 -13.65
C TRP A 57 28.74 -9.66 -12.60
N LEU A 58 27.56 -10.24 -12.32
CA LEU A 58 26.63 -9.70 -11.32
C LEU A 58 27.25 -9.61 -9.92
N HIS A 59 28.17 -10.53 -9.61
CA HIS A 59 28.87 -10.59 -8.32
C HIS A 59 30.25 -9.90 -8.32
N SER A 60 30.67 -9.31 -9.44
CA SER A 60 31.92 -8.57 -9.53
C SER A 60 31.89 -7.29 -8.68
N THR A 61 32.98 -6.99 -7.99
CA THR A 61 33.13 -5.79 -7.13
C THR A 61 33.85 -4.65 -7.87
N GLY A 62 33.59 -4.49 -9.18
CA GLY A 62 34.28 -3.50 -10.03
C GLY A 62 34.05 -2.04 -9.63
N ASN A 63 34.70 -1.10 -10.32
CA ASN A 63 34.58 0.35 -10.04
C ASN A 63 33.15 0.86 -10.33
N TRP A 64 32.34 0.97 -9.28
CA TRP A 64 30.91 1.28 -9.38
C TRP A 64 30.61 2.72 -9.79
N ASP A 65 31.49 3.67 -9.51
CA ASP A 65 31.33 5.06 -9.95
C ASP A 65 31.29 5.14 -11.49
N ALA A 66 32.06 4.27 -12.17
CA ALA A 66 31.99 4.11 -13.61
C ALA A 66 30.71 3.40 -14.07
N GLY A 67 30.19 2.46 -13.27
CA GLY A 67 28.93 1.75 -13.54
C GLY A 67 27.71 2.67 -13.52
N PHE A 68 27.59 3.55 -12.52
CA PHE A 68 26.53 4.57 -12.48
C PHE A 68 26.63 5.56 -13.64
N ALA A 69 27.84 5.99 -14.00
CA ALA A 69 28.07 6.86 -15.16
C ALA A 69 27.65 6.17 -16.46
N ASN A 70 27.97 4.89 -16.64
CA ASN A 70 27.54 4.11 -17.81
C ASN A 70 26.03 3.92 -17.84
N LEU A 71 25.40 3.62 -16.70
CA LEU A 71 23.94 3.51 -16.59
C LEU A 71 23.25 4.83 -16.95
N ALA A 72 23.76 5.96 -16.46
CA ALA A 72 23.25 7.29 -16.76
C ALA A 72 23.22 7.62 -18.25
N LEU A 73 24.18 7.10 -19.03
CA LEU A 73 24.27 7.34 -20.48
C LEU A 73 23.26 6.52 -21.30
N LEU A 74 22.61 5.52 -20.71
CA LEU A 74 21.62 4.70 -21.39
C LEU A 74 20.26 5.41 -21.45
N LYS A 75 19.46 5.07 -22.48
CA LYS A 75 18.07 5.51 -22.57
C LYS A 75 17.30 5.07 -21.31
N GLY A 76 16.65 6.03 -20.64
CA GLY A 76 15.93 5.81 -19.37
C GLY A 76 16.83 5.56 -18.15
N GLY A 77 18.15 5.53 -18.32
CA GLY A 77 19.11 5.22 -17.25
C GLY A 77 19.18 6.31 -16.19
N MET A 78 19.19 7.59 -16.57
CA MET A 78 19.11 8.70 -15.60
C MET A 78 17.85 8.65 -14.73
N ALA A 79 16.69 8.34 -15.31
CA ALA A 79 15.45 8.20 -14.54
C ALA A 79 15.54 7.03 -13.55
N PHE A 80 16.13 5.91 -13.97
CA PHE A 80 16.38 4.77 -13.10
C PHE A 80 17.32 5.11 -11.93
N VAL A 81 18.42 5.81 -12.22
CA VAL A 81 19.37 6.27 -11.19
C VAL A 81 18.70 7.26 -10.24
N GLN A 82 17.92 8.22 -10.77
CA GLN A 82 17.19 9.17 -9.96
C GLN A 82 16.20 8.47 -9.02
N GLU A 83 15.46 7.47 -9.50
CA GLU A 83 14.58 6.65 -8.66
C GLU A 83 15.37 5.89 -7.58
N LEU A 84 16.56 5.36 -7.86
CA LEU A 84 17.38 4.76 -6.80
C LEU A 84 17.89 5.81 -5.79
N LEU A 85 18.28 6.99 -6.25
CA LEU A 85 18.89 8.04 -5.42
C LEU A 85 17.87 8.79 -4.56
N LEU A 86 16.70 9.13 -5.11
CA LEU A 86 15.60 9.79 -4.38
C LEU A 86 15.26 9.02 -3.09
N GLN A 87 15.47 7.71 -3.14
CA GLN A 87 15.11 6.79 -2.07
C GLN A 87 16.20 6.65 -1.01
N ARG A 88 17.46 6.99 -1.33
CA ARG A 88 18.51 7.20 -0.33
C ARG A 88 18.25 8.44 0.52
N THR A 89 17.52 9.41 -0.02
CA THR A 89 17.11 10.65 0.66
C THR A 89 15.67 10.64 1.16
N ALA A 90 14.91 9.58 0.90
CA ALA A 90 13.57 9.44 1.42
C ALA A 90 13.62 9.51 2.96
N PRO A 91 12.68 10.22 3.62
CA PRO A 91 12.72 10.51 5.07
C PRO A 91 12.73 9.28 6.01
N PHE A 92 12.78 8.07 5.46
CA PHE A 92 12.74 6.78 6.15
C PHE A 92 13.84 5.81 5.67
N GLY A 93 14.91 6.31 5.04
CA GLY A 93 16.18 5.58 4.99
C GLY A 93 16.59 5.19 6.42
N PRO A 94 17.21 4.02 6.66
CA PRO A 94 17.52 3.57 8.01
C PRO A 94 18.25 4.68 8.78
N GLN A 95 17.61 5.20 9.83
CA GLN A 95 18.27 6.18 10.68
C GLN A 95 19.47 5.48 11.31
N LYS A 96 20.67 6.04 11.13
CA LYS A 96 21.92 5.55 11.77
C LYS A 96 21.83 5.50 13.31
N ALA A 97 20.74 5.94 13.93
CA ALA A 97 20.56 6.11 15.36
C ALA A 97 19.79 4.98 16.08
N GLU A 98 19.34 3.92 15.40
CA GLU A 98 18.65 2.79 16.07
C GLU A 98 19.51 1.52 16.23
N PHE A 99 20.83 1.64 16.06
CA PHE A 99 21.77 0.68 16.66
C PHE A 99 22.16 1.18 18.06
N SER A 100 21.18 1.23 18.97
CA SER A 100 21.49 1.30 20.40
C SER A 100 21.82 -0.11 20.88
N THR A 101 23.10 -0.27 21.18
CA THR A 101 23.67 -1.37 21.95
C THR A 101 22.89 -1.59 23.24
N THR A 102 22.03 -2.60 23.27
CA THR A 102 21.83 -3.40 24.48
C THR A 102 22.55 -4.71 24.23
N ALA A 103 23.88 -4.65 24.36
CA ALA A 103 24.65 -5.82 24.70
C ALA A 103 24.21 -6.22 26.11
N ASP A 104 23.25 -7.14 26.19
CA ASP A 104 23.19 -8.04 27.34
C ASP A 104 24.38 -9.00 27.18
N GLU A 105 25.47 -8.64 27.83
CA GLU A 105 26.60 -9.52 28.08
C GLU A 105 26.12 -10.69 28.96
N SER A 106 25.75 -11.81 28.35
CA SER A 106 25.95 -13.16 28.90
C SER A 106 25.42 -14.22 27.95
N GLY A 107 26.32 -14.85 27.19
CA GLY A 107 25.97 -15.97 26.32
C GLY A 107 27.00 -16.26 25.24
N ALA A 108 28.29 -16.10 25.52
CA ALA A 108 29.33 -16.69 24.69
C ALA A 108 29.34 -18.20 24.94
N ASP A 109 28.79 -18.98 24.01
CA ASP A 109 29.49 -20.10 23.34
C ASP A 109 28.50 -20.93 22.52
N GLN A 110 28.61 -20.85 21.20
CA GLN A 110 28.44 -21.96 20.25
C GLN A 110 28.69 -21.42 18.84
N ARG A 111 29.98 -21.33 18.50
CA ARG A 111 30.40 -21.29 17.10
C ARG A 111 30.27 -22.72 16.56
N ASP A 112 29.20 -23.00 15.83
CA ASP A 112 29.12 -24.18 14.99
C ASP A 112 29.06 -23.79 13.51
N GLN A 113 30.24 -23.86 12.90
CA GLN A 113 30.52 -24.42 11.57
C GLN A 113 29.54 -24.07 10.43
N LEU A 114 29.66 -22.86 9.87
CA LEU A 114 29.23 -22.58 8.49
C LEU A 114 30.25 -23.17 7.50
N GLY A 115 30.00 -24.41 7.07
CA GLY A 115 30.66 -25.04 5.94
C GLY A 115 29.64 -25.42 4.86
N LYS A 116 29.71 -24.74 3.71
CA LYS A 116 29.21 -25.19 2.39
C LYS A 116 27.74 -25.67 2.32
N THR A 117 26.80 -24.74 2.28
CA THR A 117 25.50 -24.97 1.63
C THR A 117 25.13 -23.73 0.82
N SER A 118 24.74 -23.90 -0.45
CA SER A 118 24.19 -22.84 -1.30
C SER A 118 23.19 -21.96 -0.55
N PRO A 119 23.10 -20.64 -0.87
CA PRO A 119 22.08 -19.79 -0.27
C PRO A 119 20.72 -20.39 -0.60
N ARG A 120 20.01 -20.87 0.44
CA ARG A 120 18.62 -21.28 0.30
C ARG A 120 17.83 -20.05 -0.12
N CYS A 121 17.01 -20.20 -1.16
CA CYS A 121 15.96 -19.25 -1.49
C CYS A 121 14.98 -19.25 -0.30
N ASP A 122 15.17 -18.36 0.67
CA ASP A 122 14.11 -18.08 1.63
C ASP A 122 12.96 -17.45 0.83
N SER A 123 11.78 -18.04 0.99
CA SER A 123 10.53 -17.81 0.25
C SER A 123 9.93 -16.39 0.38
N SER A 124 10.75 -15.39 0.73
CA SER A 124 10.39 -13.98 0.95
C SER A 124 11.02 -13.01 -0.05
N GLY A 125 11.94 -13.46 -0.91
CA GLY A 125 12.65 -12.62 -1.87
C GLY A 125 11.77 -12.14 -3.04
N LEU A 126 12.07 -10.94 -3.55
CA LEU A 126 11.56 -10.46 -4.84
C LEU A 126 12.48 -11.01 -5.94
N ALA A 127 11.94 -11.66 -6.96
CA ALA A 127 12.74 -12.15 -8.08
C ALA A 127 12.80 -11.08 -9.19
N VAL A 128 14.00 -10.75 -9.66
CA VAL A 128 14.23 -9.86 -10.80
C VAL A 128 14.68 -10.72 -11.98
N ILE A 129 13.86 -10.76 -13.01
CA ILE A 129 14.16 -11.44 -14.28
C ILE A 129 14.79 -10.43 -15.22
N TRP A 130 15.98 -10.72 -15.72
CA TRP A 130 16.77 -9.80 -16.52
C TRP A 130 17.43 -10.48 -17.71
N ASP A 131 17.53 -9.76 -18.83
CA ASP A 131 18.26 -10.19 -20.01
C ASP A 131 19.74 -9.80 -19.91
N ALA A 132 20.63 -10.79 -19.81
CA ALA A 132 22.08 -10.54 -19.74
C ALA A 132 22.71 -10.12 -21.07
N LEU A 133 22.03 -10.38 -22.20
CA LEU A 133 22.51 -10.00 -23.52
C LEU A 133 22.28 -8.51 -23.81
N ASP A 134 21.30 -7.89 -23.13
CA ASP A 134 21.04 -6.46 -23.22
C ASP A 134 21.92 -5.65 -22.23
N PRO A 135 22.78 -4.74 -22.73
CA PRO A 135 23.61 -3.88 -21.89
C PRO A 135 22.81 -3.08 -20.85
N GLY A 136 21.61 -2.62 -21.21
CA GLY A 136 20.82 -1.76 -20.34
C GLY A 136 20.18 -2.50 -19.18
N CYS A 137 19.72 -3.72 -19.41
CA CYS A 137 19.21 -4.62 -18.38
C CYS A 137 20.34 -5.06 -17.46
N ALA A 138 21.52 -5.39 -18.02
CA ALA A 138 22.69 -5.76 -17.23
C ALA A 138 23.03 -4.66 -16.20
N TRP A 139 23.29 -3.42 -16.64
CA TRP A 139 23.67 -2.32 -15.74
C TRP A 139 22.61 -2.01 -14.67
N ARG A 140 21.33 -2.04 -15.02
CA ARG A 140 20.22 -1.84 -14.05
C ARG A 140 20.17 -2.96 -13.01
N THR A 141 20.38 -4.19 -13.44
CA THR A 141 20.37 -5.37 -12.55
C THR A 141 21.51 -5.31 -11.55
N GLN A 142 22.71 -4.94 -12.01
CA GLN A 142 23.85 -4.72 -11.13
C GLN A 142 23.61 -3.58 -10.14
N ALA A 143 22.98 -2.47 -10.58
CA ALA A 143 22.58 -1.39 -9.68
C ALA A 143 21.64 -1.88 -8.58
N LEU A 144 20.60 -2.64 -8.93
CA LEU A 144 19.68 -3.23 -7.96
C LEU A 144 20.40 -4.19 -7.00
N ARG A 145 21.35 -4.99 -7.50
CA ARG A 145 22.13 -5.93 -6.67
C ARG A 145 23.03 -5.23 -5.66
N ILE A 146 23.55 -4.06 -6.01
CA ILE A 146 24.40 -3.27 -5.11
C ILE A 146 23.56 -2.54 -4.07
N GLU A 147 22.44 -1.93 -4.48
CA GLU A 147 21.57 -1.18 -3.56
C GLU A 147 20.74 -2.09 -2.63
N PHE A 148 20.35 -3.27 -3.12
CA PHE A 148 19.44 -4.21 -2.43
C PHE A 148 20.00 -5.65 -2.45
N PRO A 149 21.20 -5.88 -1.87
CA PRO A 149 21.94 -7.12 -2.00
C PRO A 149 21.18 -8.37 -1.52
N ASP A 150 20.36 -8.21 -0.48
CA ASP A 150 19.70 -9.32 0.24
C ASP A 150 18.18 -9.37 0.01
N LEU A 151 17.64 -8.48 -0.82
CA LEU A 151 16.18 -8.41 -1.07
C LEU A 151 15.76 -8.99 -2.42
N CYS A 152 16.72 -9.16 -3.33
CA CYS A 152 16.50 -9.62 -4.69
C CYS A 152 17.11 -10.99 -4.93
N VAL A 153 16.34 -11.87 -5.58
CA VAL A 153 16.88 -13.02 -6.30
C VAL A 153 16.97 -12.62 -7.77
N PHE A 154 18.12 -12.81 -8.41
CA PHE A 154 18.30 -12.43 -9.81
C PHE A 154 18.25 -13.67 -10.68
N VAL A 155 17.30 -13.70 -11.62
CA VAL A 155 17.09 -14.82 -12.54
C VAL A 155 17.37 -14.35 -13.96
N GLU A 156 18.35 -14.98 -14.61
CA GLU A 156 18.72 -14.62 -15.96
C GLU A 156 17.73 -15.22 -16.98
N LEU A 157 17.35 -14.43 -17.99
CA LEU A 157 16.29 -14.76 -18.95
C LEU A 157 16.55 -16.04 -19.78
N HIS A 158 17.81 -16.42 -20.01
CA HIS A 158 18.19 -17.60 -20.78
C HIS A 158 18.51 -18.81 -19.89
N ASP A 159 18.42 -18.68 -18.57
CA ASP A 159 18.43 -19.80 -17.63
C ASP A 159 17.02 -20.40 -17.50
N GLU A 160 16.67 -21.24 -18.49
CA GLU A 160 15.38 -21.92 -18.57
C GLU A 160 15.03 -22.75 -17.34
N ALA A 161 16.03 -23.34 -16.68
CA ALA A 161 15.79 -24.16 -15.50
C ALA A 161 15.33 -23.30 -14.31
N SER A 162 16.07 -22.23 -14.02
CA SER A 162 15.72 -21.28 -12.96
C SER A 162 14.41 -20.54 -13.25
N LEU A 163 14.16 -20.16 -14.51
CA LEU A 163 12.89 -19.55 -14.91
C LEU A 163 11.71 -20.50 -14.75
N HIS A 164 11.84 -21.75 -15.20
CA HIS A 164 10.77 -22.74 -15.06
C HIS A 164 10.45 -22.99 -13.58
N GLN A 165 11.48 -23.11 -12.73
CA GLN A 165 11.29 -23.23 -11.29
C GLN A 165 10.53 -22.04 -10.70
N LEU A 166 11.02 -20.81 -10.95
CA LEU A 166 10.39 -19.58 -10.45
C LEU A 166 8.92 -19.46 -10.89
N LEU A 167 8.64 -19.66 -12.18
CA LEU A 167 7.28 -19.51 -12.73
C LEU A 167 6.34 -20.63 -12.30
N SER A 168 6.86 -21.82 -11.97
CA SER A 168 6.08 -22.92 -11.41
C SER A 168 5.71 -22.64 -9.96
N GLU A 169 6.69 -22.28 -9.12
CA GLU A 169 6.51 -21.98 -7.70
C GLU A 169 5.57 -20.79 -7.46
N THR A 170 5.60 -19.79 -8.35
CA THR A 170 4.76 -18.58 -8.25
C THR A 170 3.41 -18.70 -8.97
N GLY A 171 3.18 -19.79 -9.72
CA GLY A 171 1.96 -20.00 -10.50
C GLY A 171 1.80 -19.06 -11.70
N LEU A 172 2.90 -18.58 -12.27
CA LEU A 172 2.95 -17.60 -13.36
C LEU A 172 3.25 -18.21 -14.73
N SER A 173 3.33 -19.54 -14.82
CA SER A 173 3.68 -20.27 -16.05
C SER A 173 2.78 -19.92 -17.25
N SER A 174 1.47 -19.72 -17.04
CA SER A 174 0.51 -19.38 -18.11
C SER A 174 0.73 -17.98 -18.69
N ILE A 175 1.37 -17.08 -17.96
CA ILE A 175 1.62 -15.69 -18.38
C ILE A 175 3.11 -15.40 -18.58
N ARG A 176 3.94 -16.45 -18.78
CA ARG A 176 5.37 -16.36 -19.06
C ARG A 176 5.72 -15.29 -20.10
N HIS A 177 4.98 -15.23 -21.20
CA HIS A 177 5.21 -14.29 -22.31
C HIS A 177 5.13 -12.80 -21.90
N ARG A 178 4.46 -12.48 -20.78
CA ARG A 178 4.35 -11.12 -20.24
C ARG A 178 5.52 -10.73 -19.36
N ILE A 179 6.20 -11.72 -18.79
CA ILE A 179 7.24 -11.57 -17.78
C ILE A 179 8.63 -11.76 -18.40
N CYS A 180 8.79 -12.78 -19.25
CA CYS A 180 10.04 -13.12 -19.91
C CYS A 180 10.10 -12.43 -21.28
N ARG A 181 10.71 -11.25 -21.35
CA ARG A 181 10.84 -10.44 -22.57
C ARG A 181 12.32 -10.20 -22.87
N ALA A 182 12.74 -10.43 -24.11
CA ALA A 182 14.08 -10.07 -24.56
C ALA A 182 14.29 -8.55 -24.49
N GLY A 183 15.47 -8.12 -24.04
CA GLY A 183 15.82 -6.71 -23.85
C GLY A 183 15.08 -6.00 -22.71
N ALA A 184 14.59 -6.74 -21.72
CA ALA A 184 13.72 -6.19 -20.68
C ALA A 184 14.01 -6.69 -19.27
N LEU A 185 13.52 -5.92 -18.28
CA LEU A 185 13.56 -6.22 -16.86
C LEU A 185 12.12 -6.42 -16.36
N SER A 186 11.89 -7.50 -15.64
CA SER A 186 10.62 -7.73 -14.94
C SER A 186 10.89 -8.20 -13.52
N ALA A 187 9.92 -8.03 -12.65
CA ALA A 187 10.02 -8.52 -11.28
C ALA A 187 8.80 -9.36 -10.91
N VAL A 188 9.01 -10.34 -10.03
CA VAL A 188 7.99 -11.22 -9.50
C VAL A 188 8.07 -11.18 -7.98
N LEU A 189 6.95 -10.82 -7.36
CA LEU A 189 6.79 -10.88 -5.91
C LEU A 189 6.52 -12.33 -5.48
N ALA A 190 6.90 -12.68 -4.26
CA ALA A 190 6.60 -13.99 -3.66
C ALA A 190 5.09 -14.35 -3.66
N SER A 191 4.21 -13.36 -3.71
CA SER A 191 2.76 -13.57 -3.86
C SER A 191 2.35 -14.10 -5.25
N GLY A 192 3.25 -14.12 -6.23
CA GLY A 192 2.93 -14.41 -7.63
C GLY A 192 2.26 -13.22 -8.32
N VAL A 193 2.66 -12.00 -7.97
CA VAL A 193 2.30 -10.75 -8.68
C VAL A 193 3.53 -10.29 -9.45
N PHE A 194 3.38 -9.89 -10.72
CA PHE A 194 4.50 -9.42 -11.54
C PHE A 194 4.46 -7.91 -11.77
N ILE A 195 5.65 -7.33 -11.92
CA ILE A 195 5.90 -5.95 -12.31
C ILE A 195 6.56 -6.03 -13.69
N ALA A 196 5.95 -5.38 -14.68
CA ALA A 196 6.46 -5.33 -16.04
C ALA A 196 7.28 -4.05 -16.28
N ASN A 197 8.04 -4.05 -17.37
CA ASN A 197 8.72 -2.87 -17.93
C ASN A 197 9.58 -2.12 -16.91
N CYS A 198 10.26 -2.83 -16.00
CA CYS A 198 11.04 -2.21 -14.94
C CYS A 198 12.25 -1.43 -15.48
N GLU A 199 12.67 -1.70 -16.71
CA GLU A 199 13.74 -1.00 -17.42
C GLU A 199 13.38 0.46 -17.77
N GLU A 200 12.09 0.71 -17.99
CA GLU A 200 11.53 2.04 -18.33
C GLU A 200 10.81 2.66 -17.13
N HIS A 201 10.09 1.86 -16.35
CA HIS A 201 9.24 2.29 -15.22
C HIS A 201 9.66 1.62 -13.90
N PRO A 202 10.82 1.96 -13.33
CA PRO A 202 11.36 1.27 -12.15
C PRO A 202 10.65 1.63 -10.84
N LYS A 203 9.84 2.69 -10.82
CA LYS A 203 9.23 3.25 -9.61
C LYS A 203 8.51 2.21 -8.75
N VAL A 204 7.74 1.30 -9.38
CA VAL A 204 7.01 0.23 -8.68
C VAL A 204 7.95 -0.84 -8.09
N LEU A 205 8.97 -1.25 -8.84
CA LEU A 205 9.98 -2.19 -8.37
C LEU A 205 10.74 -1.62 -7.17
N VAL A 206 11.21 -0.38 -7.30
CA VAL A 206 11.94 0.33 -6.25
C VAL A 206 11.06 0.52 -5.01
N PHE A 207 9.77 0.86 -5.18
CA PHE A 207 8.80 0.93 -4.09
C PHE A 207 8.72 -0.40 -3.31
N GLU A 208 8.55 -1.52 -3.99
CA GLU A 208 8.45 -2.85 -3.36
C GLU A 208 9.74 -3.26 -2.64
N LEU A 209 10.91 -2.88 -3.15
CA LEU A 209 12.20 -3.14 -2.51
C LEU A 209 12.38 -2.30 -1.24
N LEU A 210 11.99 -1.03 -1.28
CA LEU A 210 12.07 -0.14 -0.12
C LEU A 210 11.08 -0.52 0.96
N TYR A 211 9.86 -0.86 0.56
CA TYR A 211 8.86 -1.42 1.46
C TYR A 211 9.47 -2.58 2.25
N ARG A 212 10.10 -3.56 1.57
CA ARG A 212 10.78 -4.70 2.24
C ARG A 212 11.94 -4.27 3.12
N ARG A 213 12.75 -3.31 2.69
CA ARG A 213 13.90 -2.80 3.46
C ARG A 213 13.49 -2.12 4.76
N THR A 214 12.38 -1.41 4.74
CA THR A 214 11.92 -0.53 5.83
C THR A 214 10.87 -1.15 6.73
N LEU A 215 10.13 -2.16 6.25
CA LEU A 215 9.13 -2.87 7.04
C LEU A 215 9.75 -3.44 8.33
N ARG A 216 9.06 -3.23 9.45
CA ARG A 216 9.42 -3.81 10.75
C ARG A 216 8.21 -4.52 11.33
N LEU A 217 8.31 -5.84 11.50
CA LEU A 217 7.25 -6.63 12.11
C LEU A 217 7.18 -6.37 13.62
N PRO A 218 6.01 -6.57 14.26
CA PRO A 218 5.89 -6.39 15.71
C PRO A 218 6.72 -7.44 16.43
N SER A 219 7.33 -7.04 17.56
CA SER A 219 7.99 -8.00 18.44
C SER A 219 6.97 -8.91 19.11
N TRP A 220 7.38 -10.13 19.48
CA TRP A 220 6.52 -11.05 20.25
C TRP A 220 5.98 -10.41 21.53
N ARG A 221 6.80 -9.61 22.24
CA ARG A 221 6.37 -8.89 23.46
C ARG A 221 5.24 -7.90 23.17
N ALA A 222 5.29 -7.18 22.05
CA ALA A 222 4.23 -6.26 21.65
C ALA A 222 2.92 -6.99 21.35
N LEU A 223 3.00 -8.14 20.65
CA LEU A 223 1.83 -8.98 20.37
C LEU A 223 1.24 -9.59 21.65
N GLU A 224 2.08 -10.12 22.54
CA GLU A 224 1.63 -10.72 23.80
C GLU A 224 0.96 -9.68 24.71
N ARG A 225 1.40 -8.42 24.68
CA ARG A 225 0.74 -7.30 25.37
C ARG A 225 -0.68 -7.07 24.85
N LEU A 226 -0.88 -7.05 23.53
CA LEU A 226 -2.22 -6.93 22.93
C LEU A 226 -3.11 -8.12 23.29
N HIS A 227 -2.56 -9.33 23.21
CA HIS A 227 -3.28 -10.56 23.51
C HIS A 227 -3.73 -10.63 24.98
N SER A 228 -2.81 -10.39 25.91
CA SER A 228 -3.08 -10.46 27.35
C SER A 228 -4.02 -9.35 27.82
N ARG A 229 -3.87 -8.12 27.30
CA ARG A 229 -4.66 -6.96 27.74
C ARG A 229 -6.06 -6.91 27.13
N TYR A 230 -6.22 -7.28 25.86
CA TYR A 230 -7.48 -7.08 25.15
C TYR A 230 -8.07 -8.38 24.60
N PHE A 231 -7.32 -9.15 23.81
CA PHE A 231 -7.92 -10.25 23.05
C PHE A 231 -8.37 -11.43 23.93
N ARG A 232 -7.55 -11.87 24.90
CA ARG A 232 -7.94 -12.94 25.83
C ARG A 232 -9.09 -12.52 26.74
N PRO A 233 -9.09 -11.34 27.37
CA PRO A 233 -10.24 -10.88 28.16
C PRO A 233 -11.54 -10.77 27.35
N LEU A 234 -11.49 -10.21 26.13
CA LEU A 234 -12.67 -10.14 25.26
C LEU A 234 -13.17 -11.55 24.86
N ALA A 235 -12.26 -12.47 24.55
CA ALA A 235 -12.61 -13.86 24.26
C ALA A 235 -13.26 -14.57 25.47
N GLN A 236 -12.80 -14.29 26.69
CA GLN A 236 -13.42 -14.82 27.92
C GLN A 236 -14.83 -14.26 28.13
N LEU A 237 -15.03 -12.95 27.95
CA LEU A 237 -16.36 -12.32 28.06
C LEU A 237 -17.37 -12.83 27.03
N ARG A 238 -16.87 -13.25 25.87
CA ARG A 238 -17.66 -13.90 24.82
C ARG A 238 -18.14 -15.30 25.22
N GLY A 239 -17.37 -16.07 26.00
CA GLY A 239 -17.73 -17.47 26.28
C GLY A 239 -16.81 -18.29 27.20
N HIS A 240 -16.41 -17.78 28.37
CA HIS A 240 -15.78 -18.63 29.39
C HIS A 240 -16.25 -18.33 30.83
N GLU A 241 -17.06 -19.23 31.40
CA GLU A 241 -16.65 -19.88 32.65
C GLU A 241 -15.60 -20.93 32.28
N ALA A 242 -14.42 -20.86 32.90
CA ALA A 242 -13.51 -21.99 32.87
C ALA A 242 -14.09 -23.09 33.74
N VAL A 243 -14.38 -24.23 33.11
CA VAL A 243 -14.51 -25.50 33.81
C VAL A 243 -13.20 -25.73 34.58
N ALA A 244 -13.23 -25.41 35.87
CA ALA A 244 -12.47 -26.20 36.82
C ALA A 244 -13.14 -27.59 36.88
N ALA A 245 -12.30 -28.62 36.80
CA ALA A 245 -12.58 -30.06 36.98
C ALA A 245 -12.79 -30.92 35.71
N THR A 246 -11.72 -31.66 35.40
CA THR A 246 -11.67 -33.08 34.97
C THR A 246 -12.28 -33.50 33.62
N GLY A 247 -11.40 -33.82 32.66
CA GLY A 247 -11.64 -34.87 31.64
C GLY A 247 -11.42 -34.42 30.18
N PRO A 248 -10.91 -35.31 29.30
CA PRO A 248 -10.77 -35.03 27.87
C PRO A 248 -12.10 -35.29 27.16
N GLN A 249 -12.99 -34.30 27.13
CA GLN A 249 -14.12 -34.30 26.22
C GLN A 249 -13.97 -33.15 25.22
N LEU A 250 -14.03 -33.52 23.94
CA LEU A 250 -13.99 -32.64 22.78
C LEU A 250 -15.04 -31.53 22.92
N CYS A 251 -14.58 -30.29 23.08
CA CYS A 251 -15.45 -29.12 23.15
C CYS A 251 -16.22 -28.96 21.81
N GLN A 252 -17.55 -29.03 21.87
CA GLN A 252 -18.40 -28.61 20.76
C GLN A 252 -18.29 -27.08 20.54
N PRO A 253 -18.46 -26.58 19.31
CA PRO A 253 -18.44 -25.14 19.05
C PRO A 253 -19.67 -24.48 19.67
N TYR A 254 -19.48 -23.81 20.81
CA TYR A 254 -20.53 -23.04 21.48
C TYR A 254 -20.81 -21.74 20.72
N GLU A 255 -22.07 -21.47 20.39
CA GLU A 255 -22.48 -20.18 19.82
C GLU A 255 -22.29 -19.07 20.87
N PRO A 256 -21.63 -17.94 20.54
CA PRO A 256 -21.48 -16.82 21.47
C PRO A 256 -22.83 -16.39 22.05
N CYS A 257 -22.88 -15.96 23.32
CA CYS A 257 -24.11 -15.35 23.80
C CYS A 257 -24.41 -14.07 23.01
N GLU A 258 -25.64 -13.95 22.53
CA GLU A 258 -26.10 -12.82 21.74
C GLU A 258 -25.80 -11.50 22.46
N GLY A 259 -25.17 -10.56 21.77
CA GLY A 259 -24.83 -9.25 22.33
C GLY A 259 -23.81 -9.27 23.48
N TRP A 260 -22.94 -10.29 23.61
CA TRP A 260 -21.92 -10.35 24.68
C TRP A 260 -21.05 -9.09 24.78
N TRP A 261 -20.80 -8.42 23.64
CA TRP A 261 -20.02 -7.20 23.54
C TRP A 261 -20.74 -5.97 24.13
N GLN A 262 -22.04 -6.08 24.44
CA GLN A 262 -22.82 -5.05 25.16
C GLN A 262 -22.55 -5.04 26.66
N LYS A 263 -21.91 -6.09 27.20
CA LYS A 263 -21.50 -6.12 28.61
C LYS A 263 -20.58 -4.94 28.90
N GLN A 264 -20.76 -4.31 30.07
CA GLN A 264 -19.95 -3.16 30.49
C GLN A 264 -18.44 -3.44 30.39
N ALA A 265 -17.99 -4.59 30.88
CA ALA A 265 -16.57 -4.98 30.82
C ALA A 265 -16.03 -5.09 29.37
N ALA A 266 -16.87 -5.55 28.43
CA ALA A 266 -16.48 -5.63 27.02
C ALA A 266 -16.37 -4.24 26.41
N LEU A 267 -17.35 -3.36 26.67
CA LEU A 267 -17.34 -1.97 26.21
C LEU A 267 -16.14 -1.19 26.77
N GLN A 268 -15.77 -1.42 28.03
CA GLN A 268 -14.58 -0.82 28.65
C GLN A 268 -13.30 -1.24 27.93
N LEU A 269 -13.12 -2.54 27.66
CA LEU A 269 -11.96 -3.07 26.93
C LEU A 269 -11.90 -2.58 25.48
N ILE A 270 -13.04 -2.51 24.79
CA ILE A 270 -13.14 -1.99 23.42
C ILE A 270 -12.75 -0.50 23.41
N ALA A 271 -13.29 0.29 24.33
CA ALA A 271 -12.97 1.71 24.43
C ALA A 271 -11.50 1.93 24.80
N GLU A 272 -10.95 1.16 25.73
CA GLU A 272 -9.53 1.26 26.10
C GLU A 272 -8.60 0.87 24.93
N SER A 273 -8.93 -0.20 24.19
CA SER A 273 -8.17 -0.62 23.01
C SER A 273 -8.20 0.48 21.93
N LEU A 274 -9.35 1.09 21.65
CA LEU A 274 -9.45 2.22 20.73
C LEU A 274 -8.64 3.43 21.20
N GLU A 275 -8.58 3.70 22.51
CA GLU A 275 -7.77 4.80 23.04
C GLU A 275 -6.27 4.55 22.89
N LYS A 276 -5.80 3.35 23.28
CA LYS A 276 -4.38 3.07 23.43
C LYS A 276 -3.74 2.54 22.15
N GLU A 277 -4.48 1.74 21.37
CA GLU A 277 -3.97 1.06 20.18
C GLU A 277 -4.50 1.67 18.87
N CYS A 278 -5.49 2.58 18.97
CA CYS A 278 -6.22 3.16 17.85
C CYS A 278 -7.11 2.18 17.06
N PHE A 279 -7.23 0.93 17.53
CA PHE A 279 -8.11 -0.09 16.97
C PHE A 279 -8.67 -1.01 18.07
N ALA A 280 -9.75 -1.73 17.76
CA ALA A 280 -10.31 -2.79 18.60
C ALA A 280 -10.84 -3.95 17.74
N ILE A 281 -10.71 -5.17 18.25
CA ILE A 281 -11.17 -6.40 17.57
C ILE A 281 -12.27 -7.04 18.42
N VAL A 282 -13.42 -7.28 17.80
CA VAL A 282 -14.58 -7.92 18.42
C VAL A 282 -14.97 -9.14 17.58
N ASP A 283 -14.52 -10.30 18.03
CA ASP A 283 -14.78 -11.58 17.37
C ASP A 283 -16.08 -12.21 17.85
N GLY A 284 -16.87 -12.79 16.95
CA GLY A 284 -18.19 -13.33 17.30
C GLY A 284 -19.21 -12.20 17.49
N PHE A 285 -19.18 -11.20 16.59
CA PHE A 285 -19.96 -9.98 16.73
C PHE A 285 -21.47 -10.19 16.51
N LEU A 286 -21.83 -10.99 15.51
CA LEU A 286 -23.21 -11.31 15.14
C LEU A 286 -23.57 -12.77 15.45
N PRO A 287 -24.86 -13.10 15.63
CA PRO A 287 -25.34 -14.48 15.62
C PRO A 287 -24.96 -15.22 14.32
N ALA A 288 -24.70 -16.52 14.41
CA ALA A 288 -24.21 -17.32 13.27
C ALA A 288 -25.15 -17.26 12.05
N LYS A 289 -26.46 -17.29 12.29
CA LYS A 289 -27.48 -17.21 11.24
C LYS A 289 -27.47 -15.86 10.51
N GLU A 290 -27.25 -14.76 11.22
CA GLU A 290 -27.17 -13.42 10.62
C GLU A 290 -25.88 -13.24 9.82
N LEU A 291 -24.77 -13.76 10.34
CA LEU A 291 -23.52 -13.79 9.59
C LEU A 291 -23.65 -14.58 8.28
N GLN A 292 -24.35 -15.72 8.32
CA GLN A 292 -24.57 -16.54 7.14
C GLN A 292 -25.33 -15.78 6.04
N THR A 293 -26.39 -15.04 6.39
CA THR A 293 -27.14 -14.28 5.39
C THR A 293 -26.29 -13.16 4.77
N LEU A 294 -25.41 -12.52 5.55
CA LEU A 294 -24.46 -11.52 5.04
C LEU A 294 -23.41 -12.14 4.10
N GLN A 295 -22.92 -13.34 4.41
CA GLN A 295 -22.00 -14.09 3.55
C GLN A 295 -22.62 -14.43 2.21
N GLU A 296 -23.88 -14.87 2.21
CA GLU A 296 -24.65 -15.20 1.00
C GLU A 296 -24.83 -13.95 0.13
N VAL A 297 -25.21 -12.81 0.72
CA VAL A 297 -25.34 -11.53 0.02
C VAL A 297 -24.01 -11.08 -0.60
N ALA A 298 -22.91 -11.07 0.16
CA ALA A 298 -21.62 -10.63 -0.35
C ALA A 298 -21.11 -11.53 -1.48
N SER A 299 -21.30 -12.84 -1.35
CA SER A 299 -20.96 -13.81 -2.38
C SER A 299 -21.79 -13.63 -3.64
N MET A 300 -23.10 -13.40 -3.50
CA MET A 300 -24.00 -13.13 -4.63
C MET A 300 -23.60 -11.86 -5.36
N LEU A 301 -23.39 -10.75 -4.64
CA LEU A 301 -23.01 -9.46 -5.23
C LEU A 301 -21.72 -9.58 -6.06
N PHE A 302 -20.75 -10.35 -5.59
CA PHE A 302 -19.51 -10.58 -6.33
C PHE A 302 -19.72 -11.51 -7.55
N LYS A 303 -20.33 -12.69 -7.36
CA LYS A 303 -20.51 -13.70 -8.41
C LYS A 303 -21.41 -13.22 -9.55
N GLU A 304 -22.43 -12.44 -9.24
CA GLU A 304 -23.36 -11.85 -10.22
C GLU A 304 -22.87 -10.51 -10.80
N LYS A 305 -21.63 -10.10 -10.48
CA LYS A 305 -20.99 -8.88 -11.02
C LYS A 305 -21.74 -7.57 -10.69
N HIS A 306 -22.34 -7.51 -9.49
CA HIS A 306 -22.92 -6.27 -8.95
C HIS A 306 -21.87 -5.34 -8.33
N MET A 307 -20.61 -5.77 -8.23
CA MET A 307 -19.48 -4.99 -7.73
C MET A 307 -18.65 -4.41 -8.88
N ARG A 308 -18.10 -3.21 -8.70
CA ARG A 308 -17.18 -2.54 -9.64
C ARG A 308 -15.75 -2.63 -9.15
N ALA A 309 -14.80 -2.59 -10.07
CA ALA A 309 -13.38 -2.60 -9.70
C ALA A 309 -13.04 -1.30 -8.96
N GLY A 310 -12.37 -1.42 -7.82
CA GLY A 310 -12.03 -0.29 -6.97
C GLY A 310 -11.21 0.79 -7.66
N ILE A 311 -10.31 0.35 -8.53
CA ILE A 311 -9.48 1.22 -9.36
C ILE A 311 -10.29 2.13 -10.30
N GLU A 312 -11.46 1.69 -10.75
CA GLU A 312 -12.35 2.49 -11.61
C GLU A 312 -12.98 3.64 -10.84
N GLU A 313 -13.37 3.40 -9.58
CA GLU A 313 -13.96 4.42 -8.71
C GLU A 313 -12.92 5.48 -8.28
N GLN A 314 -11.64 5.09 -8.23
CA GLN A 314 -10.54 6.00 -7.88
C GLN A 314 -10.01 6.85 -9.05
N SER A 315 -10.50 6.66 -10.28
CA SER A 315 -10.03 7.29 -11.53
C SER A 315 -10.14 8.83 -11.61
N GLY A 316 -10.39 9.53 -10.50
CA GLY A 316 -10.49 11.00 -10.47
C GLY A 316 -10.27 11.64 -9.10
N GLY A 317 -9.65 10.94 -8.13
CA GLY A 317 -9.68 11.37 -6.72
C GLY A 317 -8.39 11.24 -5.90
N TYR A 318 -7.27 10.77 -6.45
CA TYR A 318 -6.01 10.86 -5.72
C TYR A 318 -5.27 12.16 -6.05
N GLY A 319 -4.85 12.86 -5.00
CA GLY A 319 -3.55 13.53 -5.02
C GLY A 319 -2.58 12.46 -4.56
N GLY A 320 -1.77 11.94 -5.47
CA GLY A 320 -0.90 10.78 -5.24
C GLY A 320 -0.13 10.82 -3.91
N TYR A 321 0.11 9.63 -3.34
CA TYR A 321 1.00 9.37 -2.20
C TYR A 321 2.39 10.07 -2.32
N TRP A 322 2.76 10.45 -3.54
CA TRP A 322 4.02 11.06 -3.94
C TRP A 322 3.89 12.49 -4.47
N GLY A 323 2.68 13.05 -4.52
CA GLY A 323 2.43 14.41 -5.02
C GLY A 323 2.80 14.64 -6.49
N ASP A 324 3.02 13.58 -7.29
CA ASP A 324 3.33 13.66 -8.70
C ASP A 324 2.16 13.20 -9.59
N GLY A 325 2.01 13.85 -10.75
CA GLY A 325 0.92 13.59 -11.71
C GLY A 325 1.04 12.27 -12.50
N ASN A 326 1.80 11.29 -11.98
CA ASN A 326 2.14 10.05 -12.68
C ASN A 326 1.45 8.82 -12.07
N GLU A 327 0.16 8.95 -11.78
CA GLU A 327 -0.69 7.92 -11.15
C GLU A 327 -0.88 6.67 -12.03
N GLY A 328 -0.59 6.77 -13.33
CA GLY A 328 -0.76 5.69 -14.30
C GLY A 328 0.11 4.46 -14.03
N ASP A 329 1.33 4.64 -13.52
CA ASP A 329 2.30 3.54 -13.33
C ASP A 329 1.89 2.58 -12.20
N PHE A 330 1.02 3.02 -11.28
CA PHE A 330 0.56 2.24 -10.14
C PHE A 330 -0.79 1.56 -10.37
N GLN A 331 -1.39 1.79 -11.53
CA GLN A 331 -2.74 1.36 -11.84
C GLN A 331 -2.73 0.27 -12.92
N ASN A 332 -3.32 -0.89 -12.62
CA ASN A 332 -3.56 -1.93 -13.62
C ASN A 332 -4.80 -1.61 -14.48
N LYS A 333 -4.76 -0.49 -15.22
CA LYS A 333 -5.88 0.00 -16.05
C LYS A 333 -6.28 -0.99 -17.15
N GLU A 334 -5.33 -1.80 -17.61
CA GLU A 334 -5.53 -2.83 -18.64
C GLU A 334 -6.21 -4.09 -18.09
N GLY A 335 -6.39 -4.20 -16.77
CA GLY A 335 -7.03 -5.35 -16.13
C GLY A 335 -6.24 -6.65 -16.31
N LEU A 336 -4.90 -6.59 -16.40
CA LEU A 336 -4.09 -7.77 -16.65
C LEU A 336 -3.98 -8.63 -15.38
N ASP A 337 -4.31 -9.91 -15.52
CA ASP A 337 -4.22 -10.88 -14.42
C ASP A 337 -2.82 -10.87 -13.79
N ARG A 338 -2.75 -10.84 -12.45
CA ARG A 338 -1.52 -10.88 -11.66
C ARG A 338 -0.54 -9.72 -11.90
N LYS A 339 -0.87 -8.72 -12.71
CA LYS A 339 -0.07 -7.49 -12.85
C LYS A 339 -0.21 -6.68 -11.57
N TRP A 340 0.91 -6.11 -11.14
CA TRP A 340 0.98 -5.22 -9.99
C TRP A 340 -0.06 -4.10 -10.08
N THR A 341 -0.83 -3.90 -9.01
CA THR A 341 -1.75 -2.78 -8.86
C THR A 341 -1.71 -2.26 -7.43
N MET A 342 -1.99 -0.97 -7.25
CA MET A 342 -2.14 -0.33 -5.95
C MET A 342 -3.34 -0.89 -5.19
N GLU A 343 -4.46 -1.06 -5.89
CA GLU A 343 -5.71 -1.57 -5.36
C GLU A 343 -6.34 -2.54 -6.36
N GLY A 344 -6.82 -3.67 -5.86
CA GLY A 344 -7.37 -4.77 -6.68
C GLY A 344 -8.69 -5.32 -6.16
N ASP A 345 -9.40 -4.59 -5.32
CA ASP A 345 -10.70 -5.00 -4.83
C ASP A 345 -11.81 -4.73 -5.84
N PHE A 346 -12.94 -5.41 -5.63
CA PHE A 346 -14.23 -5.13 -6.23
C PHE A 346 -15.17 -4.73 -5.11
N ARG A 347 -15.99 -3.70 -5.33
CA ARG A 347 -16.90 -3.20 -4.29
C ARG A 347 -18.25 -2.72 -4.81
N ALA A 348 -19.22 -2.72 -3.92
CA ALA A 348 -20.55 -2.13 -4.11
C ALA A 348 -20.95 -1.35 -2.87
N TRP A 349 -21.54 -0.16 -3.07
CA TRP A 349 -22.14 0.64 -2.02
C TRP A 349 -23.60 0.25 -1.88
N VAL A 350 -23.95 -0.34 -0.74
CA VAL A 350 -25.26 -0.96 -0.54
C VAL A 350 -26.00 -0.23 0.58
N PRO A 351 -27.08 0.52 0.27
CA PRO A 351 -27.91 1.13 1.28
C PRO A 351 -28.78 0.09 2.02
N ASP A 352 -29.30 0.47 3.19
CA ASP A 352 -30.12 -0.40 4.04
C ASP A 352 -31.46 -0.80 3.41
N ASP A 353 -31.91 -0.10 2.38
CA ASP A 353 -33.15 -0.36 1.63
C ASP A 353 -32.90 -1.08 0.29
N ASP A 354 -31.65 -1.44 -0.04
CA ASP A 354 -31.33 -2.17 -1.26
C ASP A 354 -32.07 -3.51 -1.31
N VAL A 355 -32.92 -3.72 -2.32
CA VAL A 355 -33.76 -4.92 -2.43
C VAL A 355 -32.97 -6.23 -2.45
N ARG A 356 -31.69 -6.20 -2.85
CA ARG A 356 -30.83 -7.38 -2.93
C ARG A 356 -30.29 -7.81 -1.56
N ALA A 357 -30.30 -6.90 -0.58
CA ALA A 357 -29.54 -7.07 0.66
C ALA A 357 -30.22 -6.50 1.92
N SER A 358 -31.29 -5.71 1.79
CA SER A 358 -31.86 -4.83 2.82
C SER A 358 -32.09 -5.52 4.15
N ARG A 359 -32.81 -6.64 4.16
CA ARG A 359 -33.10 -7.38 5.39
C ARG A 359 -31.83 -7.91 6.06
N SER A 360 -30.83 -8.35 5.29
CA SER A 360 -29.59 -8.88 5.83
C SER A 360 -28.67 -7.76 6.31
N LEU A 361 -28.50 -6.70 5.53
CA LEU A 361 -27.64 -5.56 5.90
C LEU A 361 -28.13 -4.82 7.13
N GLN A 362 -29.45 -4.69 7.31
CA GLN A 362 -30.01 -4.11 8.52
C GLN A 362 -29.62 -4.86 9.80
N LEU A 363 -29.24 -6.14 9.72
CA LEU A 363 -28.73 -6.90 10.87
C LEU A 363 -27.36 -6.35 11.30
N LEU A 364 -26.45 -6.21 10.33
CA LEU A 364 -25.14 -5.62 10.56
C LEU A 364 -25.26 -4.18 11.08
N THR A 365 -26.03 -3.34 10.39
CA THR A 365 -26.08 -1.92 10.70
C THR A 365 -26.74 -1.62 12.04
N ARG A 366 -27.79 -2.38 12.42
CA ARG A 366 -28.38 -2.27 13.76
C ARG A 366 -27.41 -2.67 14.86
N ALA A 367 -26.65 -3.75 14.68
CA ALA A 367 -25.67 -4.20 15.65
C ALA A 367 -24.51 -3.21 15.80
N SER A 368 -23.96 -2.74 14.67
CA SER A 368 -22.87 -1.76 14.67
C SER A 368 -23.33 -0.42 15.27
N ASP A 369 -24.50 0.09 14.89
CA ASP A 369 -25.04 1.34 15.44
C ASP A 369 -25.34 1.23 16.94
N SER A 370 -25.75 0.05 17.41
CA SER A 370 -25.92 -0.22 18.84
C SER A 370 -24.61 -0.21 19.61
N LEU A 371 -23.53 -0.78 19.03
CA LEU A 371 -22.19 -0.71 19.62
C LEU A 371 -21.69 0.74 19.68
N ILE A 372 -21.82 1.50 18.59
CA ILE A 372 -21.40 2.90 18.55
C ILE A 372 -22.19 3.73 19.58
N ARG A 373 -23.51 3.53 19.68
CA ARG A 373 -24.34 4.21 20.69
C ARG A 373 -23.92 3.84 22.11
N ALA A 374 -23.60 2.58 22.39
CA ALA A 374 -23.11 2.16 23.70
C ALA A 374 -21.78 2.85 24.05
N LEU A 375 -20.86 2.99 23.09
CA LEU A 375 -19.58 3.67 23.26
C LEU A 375 -19.69 5.20 23.41
N LYS A 376 -20.84 5.81 23.07
CA LYS A 376 -21.09 7.24 23.34
C LYS A 376 -21.39 7.55 24.80
N ASP A 377 -21.77 6.55 25.60
CA ASP A 377 -22.17 6.69 27.00
C ASP A 377 -23.01 7.98 27.22
N GLU A 378 -24.10 8.14 26.46
CA GLU A 378 -24.90 9.38 26.36
C GLU A 378 -25.62 9.73 27.69
N GLY A 379 -24.86 10.15 28.69
CA GLY A 379 -25.35 10.82 29.89
C GLY A 379 -25.42 9.98 31.16
N LYS A 380 -24.77 8.80 31.22
CA LYS A 380 -24.73 8.03 32.47
C LYS A 380 -23.36 8.05 33.14
N GLY A 381 -22.24 8.02 32.42
CA GLY A 381 -20.92 7.89 33.06
C GLY A 381 -20.77 6.59 33.88
N GLN A 382 -21.79 5.73 33.83
CA GLN A 382 -21.96 4.52 34.65
C GLN A 382 -21.14 3.37 34.07
N LEU A 383 -20.83 3.44 32.78
CA LEU A 383 -20.04 2.42 32.09
C LEU A 383 -18.55 2.57 32.35
N GLY A 384 -18.07 3.71 32.84
CA GLY A 384 -16.64 3.95 33.11
C GLY A 384 -15.78 3.82 31.86
N LEU A 385 -16.29 4.26 30.71
CA LEU A 385 -15.55 4.21 29.43
C LEU A 385 -14.49 5.30 29.37
N SER A 386 -13.51 5.11 28.48
CA SER A 386 -12.50 6.12 28.19
C SER A 386 -13.14 7.45 27.75
N ALA A 387 -12.83 8.53 28.46
CA ALA A 387 -13.39 9.85 28.19
C ALA A 387 -13.00 10.37 26.79
N SER A 388 -11.77 10.11 26.36
CA SER A 388 -11.25 10.54 25.05
C SER A 388 -12.01 9.87 23.90
N VAL A 389 -12.21 8.56 23.99
CA VAL A 389 -12.98 7.77 23.02
C VAL A 389 -14.45 8.17 23.02
N THR A 390 -15.05 8.28 24.21
CA THR A 390 -16.45 8.69 24.36
C THR A 390 -16.70 10.06 23.72
N GLN A 391 -15.84 11.04 24.02
CA GLN A 391 -15.95 12.38 23.44
C GLN A 391 -15.78 12.38 21.92
N ARG A 392 -14.87 11.56 21.40
CA ARG A 392 -14.66 11.42 19.95
C ARG A 392 -15.87 10.78 19.26
N ILE A 393 -16.40 9.68 19.82
CA ILE A 393 -17.53 8.95 19.25
C ILE A 393 -18.84 9.75 19.37
N ARG A 394 -19.01 10.59 20.41
CA ARG A 394 -20.18 11.50 20.51
C ARG A 394 -20.32 12.45 19.33
N ARG A 395 -19.23 12.74 18.62
CA ARG A 395 -19.26 13.55 17.39
C ARG A 395 -19.76 12.78 16.16
N ILE A 396 -19.92 11.46 16.23
CA ILE A 396 -20.48 10.68 15.13
C ILE A 396 -21.98 10.95 15.05
N HIS A 397 -22.45 11.45 13.90
CA HIS A 397 -23.85 11.79 13.66
C HIS A 397 -24.54 10.80 12.72
N PHE A 398 -23.82 10.26 11.74
CA PHE A 398 -24.36 9.31 10.77
C PHE A 398 -23.28 8.34 10.30
N ARG A 399 -23.70 7.32 9.54
CA ARG A 399 -22.82 6.40 8.82
C ARG A 399 -23.10 6.43 7.33
N GLU A 400 -22.12 6.06 6.54
CA GLU A 400 -22.29 5.84 5.10
C GLU A 400 -23.07 4.56 4.79
N HIS A 401 -23.43 4.38 3.52
CA HIS A 401 -23.87 3.09 3.00
C HIS A 401 -22.78 2.03 3.22
N THR A 402 -23.20 0.78 3.41
CA THR A 402 -22.25 -0.30 3.64
C THR A 402 -21.50 -0.60 2.35
N MET A 403 -20.18 -0.51 2.38
CA MET A 403 -19.35 -0.97 1.27
C MET A 403 -19.12 -2.48 1.41
N VAL A 404 -19.70 -3.25 0.50
CA VAL A 404 -19.43 -4.68 0.39
C VAL A 404 -18.28 -4.86 -0.59
N SER A 405 -17.20 -5.52 -0.17
CA SER A 405 -15.98 -5.68 -0.96
C SER A 405 -15.57 -7.15 -1.10
N CYS A 406 -14.96 -7.46 -2.24
CA CYS A 406 -14.26 -8.70 -2.52
C CYS A 406 -12.85 -8.40 -3.03
N TYR A 407 -11.84 -9.03 -2.44
CA TYR A 407 -10.49 -9.10 -3.00
C TYR A 407 -10.30 -10.48 -3.63
N PRO A 408 -10.28 -10.59 -4.98
CA PRO A 408 -10.21 -11.89 -5.64
C PRO A 408 -8.85 -12.58 -5.42
N GLY A 409 -8.88 -13.86 -5.05
CA GLY A 409 -7.66 -14.67 -4.92
C GLY A 409 -6.98 -14.93 -6.25
N ALA A 410 -7.78 -15.01 -7.32
CA ALA A 410 -7.31 -15.27 -8.68
C ALA A 410 -6.32 -14.21 -9.19
N THR A 411 -6.40 -12.97 -8.72
CA THR A 411 -5.51 -11.86 -9.10
C THR A 411 -4.48 -11.50 -8.02
N ARG A 412 -4.50 -12.19 -6.88
CA ARG A 412 -3.77 -11.81 -5.65
C ARG A 412 -4.06 -10.38 -5.23
N ALA A 413 -5.34 -10.01 -5.29
CA ALA A 413 -5.80 -8.68 -4.95
C ALA A 413 -5.31 -8.22 -3.58
N ARG A 414 -5.07 -6.92 -3.47
CA ARG A 414 -4.52 -6.23 -2.30
C ARG A 414 -4.95 -4.76 -2.32
N TYR A 415 -4.58 -4.03 -1.29
CA TYR A 415 -4.68 -2.57 -1.28
C TYR A 415 -3.50 -1.99 -0.50
N LEU A 416 -2.69 -1.15 -1.15
CA LEU A 416 -1.52 -0.55 -0.52
C LEU A 416 -1.84 0.29 0.71
N ARG A 417 -0.80 0.54 1.50
CA ARG A 417 -0.85 1.39 2.69
C ARG A 417 -1.50 2.75 2.41
N HIS A 418 -2.56 3.04 3.16
CA HIS A 418 -3.31 4.28 3.13
C HIS A 418 -3.88 4.60 4.52
N CYS A 419 -4.51 5.78 4.63
CA CYS A 419 -5.36 6.16 5.75
C CYS A 419 -6.72 6.55 5.19
N ASP A 420 -7.79 6.33 5.96
CA ASP A 420 -9.15 6.71 5.57
C ASP A 420 -9.42 8.21 5.73
N THR A 421 -8.41 9.05 6.02
CA THR A 421 -8.58 10.47 6.32
C THR A 421 -9.26 11.22 5.17
N GLY A 422 -8.99 10.84 3.92
CA GLY A 422 -9.64 11.42 2.73
C GLY A 422 -11.15 11.18 2.68
N ARG A 423 -11.66 10.19 3.43
CA ARG A 423 -13.10 9.92 3.59
C ARG A 423 -13.76 10.82 4.64
N GLN A 424 -13.05 11.66 5.40
CA GLN A 424 -13.66 12.49 6.46
C GLN A 424 -14.52 11.68 7.46
N ALA A 425 -14.14 10.41 7.66
CA ALA A 425 -14.74 9.55 8.65
C ALA A 425 -14.00 9.71 9.98
N ALA A 426 -14.73 9.54 11.09
CA ALA A 426 -14.14 9.49 12.41
C ALA A 426 -13.68 8.07 12.76
N LEU A 427 -14.46 7.06 12.38
CA LEU A 427 -14.27 5.66 12.73
C LEU A 427 -14.63 4.76 11.54
N THR A 428 -13.76 3.78 11.27
CA THR A 428 -14.00 2.71 10.30
C THR A 428 -14.37 1.43 11.04
N ALA A 429 -15.41 0.76 10.59
CA ALA A 429 -15.86 -0.55 11.08
C ALA A 429 -15.87 -1.56 9.93
N ILE A 430 -15.14 -2.66 10.07
CA ILE A 430 -15.04 -3.72 9.06
C ILE A 430 -15.51 -5.05 9.66
N LEU A 431 -16.57 -5.63 9.10
CA LEU A 431 -16.96 -7.01 9.39
C LEU A 431 -16.36 -7.94 8.34
N TYR A 432 -15.58 -8.91 8.78
CA TYR A 432 -15.03 -9.95 7.92
C TYR A 432 -15.97 -11.17 7.82
N LEU A 433 -16.01 -11.78 6.62
CA LEU A 433 -17.00 -12.80 6.26
C LEU A 433 -16.38 -14.16 5.92
N ASN A 434 -15.07 -14.36 6.13
CA ASN A 434 -14.34 -15.47 5.52
C ASN A 434 -14.20 -16.68 6.44
N LYS A 435 -14.89 -17.78 6.10
CA LYS A 435 -14.85 -19.03 6.89
C LYS A 435 -13.48 -19.70 6.74
N GLU A 436 -13.05 -20.36 7.81
CA GLU A 436 -11.86 -21.23 7.80
C GLU A 436 -10.60 -20.54 7.23
N TRP A 437 -10.40 -19.27 7.60
CA TRP A 437 -9.27 -18.47 7.12
C TRP A 437 -8.02 -18.69 7.97
N GLY A 438 -6.93 -19.14 7.34
CA GLY A 438 -5.63 -19.33 7.96
C GLY A 438 -4.60 -18.28 7.52
N SER A 439 -3.45 -18.23 8.21
CA SER A 439 -2.36 -17.30 7.84
C SER A 439 -1.80 -17.54 6.44
N SER A 440 -1.82 -18.79 5.97
CA SER A 440 -1.38 -19.17 4.62
C SER A 440 -2.28 -18.65 3.51
N ASP A 441 -3.54 -18.30 3.82
CA ASP A 441 -4.46 -17.75 2.83
C ASP A 441 -4.11 -16.31 2.44
N GLY A 442 -3.28 -15.62 3.24
CA GLY A 442 -2.92 -14.22 3.04
C GLY A 442 -4.06 -13.27 3.42
N GLY A 443 -4.14 -12.11 2.75
CA GLY A 443 -5.27 -11.19 2.88
C GLY A 443 -5.40 -10.48 4.23
N GLN A 444 -4.36 -10.49 5.06
CA GLN A 444 -4.37 -9.79 6.34
C GLN A 444 -4.54 -8.28 6.14
N LEU A 445 -5.29 -7.63 7.03
CA LEU A 445 -5.20 -6.19 7.17
C LEU A 445 -4.02 -5.87 8.09
N ARG A 446 -2.96 -5.30 7.54
CA ARG A 446 -1.78 -4.88 8.30
C ARG A 446 -1.99 -3.47 8.82
N LEU A 447 -1.92 -3.31 10.14
CA LEU A 447 -2.02 -2.03 10.84
C LEU A 447 -0.61 -1.54 11.19
N TYR A 448 -0.34 -0.27 10.90
CA TYR A 448 0.93 0.39 11.17
C TYR A 448 0.87 1.27 12.42
N GLU A 449 2.04 1.56 12.96
CA GLU A 449 2.22 2.62 13.93
C GLU A 449 1.83 3.99 13.35
N LYS A 450 1.59 4.98 14.23
CA LYS A 450 1.01 6.26 13.81
C LYS A 450 1.97 6.97 12.86
N GLY A 451 1.40 7.63 11.85
CA GLY A 451 2.14 8.38 10.84
C GLY A 451 2.03 7.75 9.45
N PHE A 452 1.66 8.56 8.47
CA PHE A 452 1.32 8.15 7.11
C PHE A 452 2.39 7.31 6.38
N HIS A 453 3.67 7.48 6.76
CA HIS A 453 4.80 6.78 6.17
C HIS A 453 5.45 5.76 7.10
N ASN A 454 4.92 5.54 8.31
CA ASN A 454 5.50 4.65 9.30
C ASN A 454 5.43 3.18 8.86
N THR A 455 6.57 2.48 8.83
CA THR A 455 6.69 1.09 8.38
C THR A 455 6.79 0.10 9.54
N GLN A 456 6.68 0.57 10.78
CA GLN A 456 6.55 -0.29 11.96
C GLN A 456 5.13 -0.83 12.03
N VAL A 457 5.00 -2.15 11.97
CA VAL A 457 3.72 -2.85 12.05
C VAL A 457 3.31 -3.01 13.51
N ARG A 458 2.05 -2.69 13.81
CA ARG A 458 1.38 -2.98 15.09
C ARG A 458 0.87 -4.41 15.11
N LEU A 459 0.10 -4.77 14.10
CA LEU A 459 -0.63 -6.04 14.04
C LEU A 459 -1.05 -6.39 12.61
N ASP A 460 -0.94 -7.66 12.25
CA ASP A 460 -1.60 -8.23 11.07
C ASP A 460 -2.91 -8.90 11.49
N VAL A 461 -4.04 -8.32 11.08
CA VAL A 461 -5.38 -8.81 11.41
C VAL A 461 -5.85 -9.82 10.35
N LEU A 462 -6.00 -11.08 10.74
CA LEU A 462 -6.63 -12.09 9.89
C LEU A 462 -8.10 -11.73 9.62
N PRO A 463 -8.59 -11.81 8.37
CA PRO A 463 -9.96 -11.47 8.00
C PRO A 463 -10.94 -12.63 8.29
N ILE A 464 -10.94 -13.14 9.51
CA ILE A 464 -11.73 -14.32 9.92
C ILE A 464 -13.22 -13.94 10.00
N ALA A 465 -14.11 -14.84 9.57
CA ALA A 465 -15.55 -14.67 9.68
C ALA A 465 -16.00 -14.23 11.09
N ASN A 466 -16.95 -13.29 11.13
CA ASN A 466 -17.52 -12.72 12.35
C ASN A 466 -16.57 -11.88 13.21
N ARG A 467 -15.41 -11.51 12.68
CA ARG A 467 -14.53 -10.51 13.27
C ARG A 467 -14.97 -9.12 12.84
N LEU A 468 -15.39 -8.30 13.79
CA LEU A 468 -15.53 -6.87 13.62
C LEU A 468 -14.21 -6.20 14.03
N LEU A 469 -13.60 -5.47 13.11
CA LEU A 469 -12.48 -4.59 13.38
C LEU A 469 -12.98 -3.14 13.39
N LEU A 470 -12.65 -2.42 14.46
CA LEU A 470 -12.86 -0.98 14.58
C LEU A 470 -11.50 -0.28 14.58
N PHE A 471 -11.36 0.83 13.87
CA PHE A 471 -10.18 1.70 14.01
C PHE A 471 -10.49 3.14 13.65
N TRP A 472 -9.68 4.06 14.17
CA TRP A 472 -9.80 5.47 13.82
C TRP A 472 -9.47 5.69 12.35
N ALA A 473 -10.38 6.33 11.61
CA ALA A 473 -10.24 6.57 10.18
C ALA A 473 -9.20 7.66 9.83
N THR A 474 -8.53 8.23 10.83
CA THR A 474 -7.50 9.28 10.67
C THR A 474 -6.11 8.68 10.46
N GLU A 475 -5.09 9.54 10.30
CA GLU A 475 -3.66 9.16 10.14
C GLU A 475 -3.05 8.37 11.30
N GLU A 476 -3.84 8.10 12.35
CA GLU A 476 -3.49 7.31 13.51
C GLU A 476 -3.53 5.81 13.25
N CYS A 477 -4.22 5.40 12.18
CA CYS A 477 -4.30 4.00 11.78
C CYS A 477 -4.00 3.84 10.27
N PRO A 478 -2.75 4.11 9.83
CA PRO A 478 -2.34 3.71 8.49
C PRO A 478 -2.42 2.19 8.38
N HIS A 479 -2.96 1.70 7.26
CA HIS A 479 -3.21 0.29 7.08
C HIS A 479 -3.16 -0.13 5.62
N GLU A 480 -2.95 -1.42 5.38
CA GLU A 480 -2.97 -2.01 4.04
C GLU A 480 -3.61 -3.41 4.06
N VAL A 481 -4.11 -3.86 2.92
CA VAL A 481 -4.57 -5.23 2.73
C VAL A 481 -3.47 -6.00 2.00
N LEU A 482 -2.90 -7.02 2.63
CA LEU A 482 -1.88 -7.87 2.03
C LEU A 482 -2.47 -8.75 0.90
N PRO A 483 -1.64 -9.24 -0.05
CA PRO A 483 -2.11 -10.13 -1.11
C PRO A 483 -2.86 -11.35 -0.57
N THR A 484 -3.99 -11.69 -1.19
CA THR A 484 -4.81 -12.87 -0.82
C THR A 484 -4.71 -14.00 -1.84
N SER A 485 -4.88 -15.24 -1.39
CA SER A 485 -4.85 -16.44 -2.24
C SER A 485 -6.21 -17.03 -2.59
N ARG A 486 -7.25 -16.58 -1.92
CA ARG A 486 -8.65 -16.90 -2.16
C ARG A 486 -9.50 -15.64 -1.99
N ASP A 487 -10.75 -15.70 -2.43
CA ASP A 487 -11.65 -14.56 -2.39
C ASP A 487 -11.88 -14.12 -0.93
N ARG A 488 -11.52 -12.87 -0.65
CA ARG A 488 -11.64 -12.25 0.68
C ARG A 488 -12.78 -11.24 0.66
N LEU A 489 -13.84 -11.54 1.40
CA LEU A 489 -15.04 -10.74 1.55
C LEU A 489 -15.03 -9.94 2.86
N ALA A 490 -15.46 -8.68 2.78
CA ALA A 490 -15.64 -7.80 3.93
C ALA A 490 -16.78 -6.80 3.69
N MET A 491 -17.40 -6.33 4.78
CA MET A 491 -18.36 -5.24 4.79
C MET A 491 -17.82 -4.10 5.64
N THR A 492 -17.65 -2.93 5.03
CA THR A 492 -17.09 -1.74 5.69
C THR A 492 -18.16 -0.67 5.86
N ILE A 493 -18.18 -0.07 7.05
CA ILE A 493 -19.03 1.07 7.41
C ILE A 493 -18.13 2.18 7.94
N TRP A 494 -18.27 3.38 7.37
CA TRP A 494 -17.63 4.58 7.88
C TRP A 494 -18.63 5.43 8.67
N TYR A 495 -18.24 5.81 9.87
CA TYR A 495 -19.00 6.69 10.76
C TYR A 495 -18.43 8.11 10.70
N ARG A 496 -19.27 9.10 10.42
CA ARG A 496 -18.87 10.48 10.14
C ARG A 496 -19.38 11.48 11.17
N ASP A 497 -18.64 12.57 11.31
CA ASP A 497 -19.06 13.79 12.01
C ASP A 497 -19.85 14.70 11.05
N SER A 498 -20.92 15.33 11.53
CA SER A 498 -21.71 16.27 10.74
C SER A 498 -20.99 17.61 10.53
N TRP A 499 -20.08 17.99 11.43
CA TRP A 499 -19.33 19.25 11.34
C TRP A 499 -18.33 19.27 10.19
N ASP A 500 -17.74 18.13 9.84
CA ASP A 500 -16.71 18.04 8.80
C ASP A 500 -17.27 18.29 7.38
N LEU A 501 -18.53 17.91 7.13
CA LEU A 501 -19.22 18.20 5.86
C LEU A 501 -19.35 19.71 5.61
N SER A 502 -19.74 20.47 6.63
CA SER A 502 -19.91 21.93 6.54
C SER A 502 -18.59 22.70 6.31
N GLN A 503 -17.50 22.20 6.90
CA GLN A 503 -16.17 22.79 6.76
C GLN A 503 -15.57 22.44 5.39
N HIS A 504 -15.84 21.24 4.88
CA HIS A 504 -15.40 20.83 3.56
C HIS A 504 -16.14 21.57 2.44
N GLU A 505 -17.48 21.72 2.53
CA GLU A 505 -18.23 22.56 1.60
C GLU A 505 -17.69 24.00 1.61
N SER A 506 -17.42 24.55 2.79
CA SER A 506 -16.81 25.88 2.96
C SER A 506 -15.38 25.96 2.39
N SER A 507 -14.58 24.90 2.53
CA SER A 507 -13.20 24.81 2.03
C SER A 507 -13.13 24.63 0.51
N LEU A 508 -14.02 23.82 -0.07
CA LEU A 508 -14.20 23.67 -1.52
C LEU A 508 -14.69 24.97 -2.15
N LEU A 509 -15.65 25.66 -1.51
CA LEU A 509 -16.10 26.97 -1.95
C LEU A 509 -14.97 28.02 -1.88
N LYS A 510 -14.12 27.97 -0.83
CA LYS A 510 -12.93 28.84 -0.74
C LYS A 510 -11.90 28.53 -1.83
N HIS A 511 -11.57 27.25 -2.05
CA HIS A 511 -10.64 26.84 -3.12
C HIS A 511 -11.17 27.20 -4.50
N ALA A 512 -12.47 26.98 -4.77
CA ALA A 512 -13.11 27.39 -6.02
C ALA A 512 -13.08 28.91 -6.19
N ALA A 513 -13.35 29.68 -5.13
CA ALA A 513 -13.26 31.14 -5.14
C ALA A 513 -11.82 31.64 -5.39
N GLU A 514 -10.82 30.99 -4.79
CA GLU A 514 -9.41 31.31 -4.99
C GLU A 514 -8.95 30.99 -6.42
N GLN A 515 -9.40 29.88 -7.01
CA GLN A 515 -9.11 29.54 -8.41
C GLN A 515 -9.77 30.52 -9.39
N VAL A 516 -11.01 30.94 -9.12
CA VAL A 516 -11.70 31.97 -9.92
C VAL A 516 -10.99 33.32 -9.79
N ALA A 517 -10.53 33.69 -8.58
CA ALA A 517 -9.77 34.91 -8.35
C ALA A 517 -8.40 34.88 -9.06
N CYS A 518 -7.71 33.73 -9.06
CA CYS A 518 -6.44 33.54 -9.75
C CYS A 518 -6.60 33.65 -11.28
N ALA A 519 -7.62 33.01 -11.84
CA ALA A 519 -7.97 33.10 -13.26
C ALA A 519 -8.39 34.53 -13.67
N ALA A 520 -9.12 35.24 -12.80
CA ALA A 520 -9.47 36.64 -13.02
C ALA A 520 -8.22 37.54 -12.99
N HIS A 521 -7.27 37.29 -12.08
CA HIS A 521 -6.01 38.03 -12.00
C HIS A 521 -5.14 37.85 -13.26
N GLU A 522 -5.00 36.62 -13.76
CA GLU A 522 -4.30 36.34 -15.01
C GLU A 522 -4.97 36.99 -16.23
N SER A 523 -6.30 37.05 -16.26
CA SER A 523 -7.06 37.73 -17.32
C SER A 523 -6.88 39.26 -17.30
N THR A 524 -6.67 39.84 -16.11
CA THR A 524 -6.44 41.28 -15.91
C THR A 524 -5.01 41.66 -16.27
N VAL A 525 -4.03 40.82 -15.93
CA VAL A 525 -2.62 40.98 -16.33
C VAL A 525 -2.44 40.84 -17.84
N LYS A 526 -3.23 39.99 -18.52
CA LYS A 526 -3.20 39.88 -19.99
C LYS A 526 -3.93 41.01 -20.74
N ARG A 527 -4.75 41.83 -20.05
CA ARG A 527 -5.49 42.95 -20.66
C ARG A 527 -4.99 44.35 -20.27
N GLY A 528 -4.11 44.48 -19.29
CA GLY A 528 -3.67 45.77 -18.76
C GLY A 528 -2.21 46.12 -19.08
N GLY A 529 -1.95 46.59 -20.30
CA GLY A 529 -0.78 47.42 -20.55
C GLY A 529 -1.05 48.85 -20.10
N GLY A 530 -0.40 49.27 -19.00
CA GLY A 530 -0.18 50.67 -18.64
C GLY A 530 -1.22 51.33 -17.71
N ALA A 531 -0.87 51.45 -16.42
CA ALA A 531 -0.86 52.71 -15.64
C ALA A 531 -0.70 52.40 -14.14
N ASP A 532 0.25 53.08 -13.51
CA ASP A 532 0.51 53.08 -12.07
C ASP A 532 -0.74 53.35 -11.22
N LEU A 533 -1.02 52.48 -10.25
CA LEU A 533 -1.87 52.80 -9.11
C LEU A 533 -1.31 52.14 -7.84
N ARG A 534 -0.61 52.96 -7.04
CA ARG A 534 -0.23 52.64 -5.65
C ARG A 534 -1.51 52.50 -4.82
N ILE A 535 -1.75 51.32 -4.25
CA ILE A 535 -2.71 51.15 -3.15
C ILE A 535 -1.99 50.50 -1.98
N GLY A 536 -1.85 51.27 -0.91
CA GLY A 536 -1.15 50.89 0.32
C GLY A 536 -1.94 49.87 1.15
N ILE A 537 -1.19 48.94 1.73
CA ILE A 537 -1.68 48.02 2.75
C ILE A 537 -1.92 48.81 4.04
N ARG A 538 -3.17 48.89 4.51
CA ARG A 538 -3.50 49.21 5.90
C ARG A 538 -4.32 48.08 6.52
N ASN A 539 -3.67 47.35 7.43
CA ASN A 539 -4.33 46.55 8.45
C ASN A 539 -5.30 47.42 9.26
N ARG A 540 -6.54 46.96 9.45
CA ARG A 540 -7.28 47.19 10.70
C ARG A 540 -8.41 46.17 10.89
N SER A 541 -8.28 45.48 12.01
CA SER A 541 -9.28 44.88 12.88
C SER A 541 -10.66 45.57 12.93
N GLN A 542 -11.66 44.74 13.26
CA GLN A 542 -13.03 45.03 13.73
C GLN A 542 -14.10 45.20 12.64
N ILE A 543 -14.98 44.20 12.54
CA ILE A 543 -16.39 44.43 12.18
C ILE A 543 -17.26 43.77 13.24
N GLN A 544 -17.98 44.63 13.96
CA GLN A 544 -19.06 44.31 14.89
C GLN A 544 -20.29 43.82 14.11
N PHE A 545 -21.01 42.86 14.70
CA PHE A 545 -22.37 42.50 14.30
C PHE A 545 -23.35 43.61 14.71
N GLY A 546 -24.26 43.97 13.80
CA GLY A 546 -25.42 44.82 14.03
C GLY A 546 -26.63 44.32 13.21
N PRO A 547 -27.87 44.58 13.66
CA PRO A 547 -28.98 43.64 13.48
C PRO A 547 -29.80 43.82 12.20
N THR A 548 -30.50 42.73 11.88
CA THR A 548 -31.59 42.51 10.92
C THR A 548 -32.66 43.61 10.86
N ARG A 549 -33.07 43.97 9.63
CA ARG A 549 -34.43 44.36 9.17
C ARG A 549 -34.47 44.07 7.66
N SER A 550 -35.51 43.53 7.03
CA SER A 550 -36.86 43.05 7.38
C SER A 550 -37.27 42.05 6.30
#